data_AF-A0A2V7MIL7-F1
#
_entry.id   AF-A0A2V7MIL7-F1
#
_cell.length_a   1.000
_cell.length_b   1.000
_cell.length_c   1.000
_cell.angle_alpha   90.00
_cell.angle_beta   90.00
_cell.angle_gamma   90.00
#
_symmetry.space_group_name_H-M   'P 1'
#
loop_
_entity.id
_entity.type
_entity.pdbx_description
1 polymer ?
#
loop_
_entity_poly.entity_id
_entity_poly.type
_entity_poly.pdbx_seq_one_letter_code
_entity_poly.pdbx_strand_id
1 'polypeptide(L)'
;MKHLLAVLTAATLACGSHRHAPAPAVPQEGFAIVVINHHWLDVTVYVVHDGQRTRVGTVTATTTQEFDLSTRLLGSNRQVALIGEAVGSKEGIRTELVAVQPGQYIEWTLENALRRSSVAVY
;
A
#
# COMPACT_ATOMS: atom_id res chain seq x y z
N MET A 1 -55.98 -20.95 34.21
CA MET A 1 -55.28 -19.68 33.94
C MET A 1 -53.96 -20.04 33.25
N LYS A 2 -53.96 -20.02 31.91
CA LYS A 2 -53.33 -18.98 31.06
C LYS A 2 -51.81 -19.21 30.90
N HIS A 3 -51.52 -19.85 29.76
CA HIS A 3 -50.31 -19.95 28.96
C HIS A 3 -49.05 -19.17 29.40
N LEU A 4 -47.89 -19.81 29.28
CA LEU A 4 -46.79 -19.19 28.55
C LEU A 4 -45.81 -20.24 27.98
N LEU A 5 -45.83 -20.33 26.64
CA LEU A 5 -44.79 -20.92 25.81
C LEU A 5 -43.49 -20.12 25.97
N ALA A 6 -42.34 -20.80 26.01
CA ALA A 6 -41.07 -20.19 25.61
C ALA A 6 -40.22 -21.25 24.87
N VAL A 7 -40.39 -21.28 23.55
CA VAL A 7 -39.55 -22.05 22.63
C VAL A 7 -38.27 -21.26 22.43
N LEU A 8 -37.13 -21.81 22.86
CA LEU A 8 -35.81 -21.21 22.67
C LEU A 8 -35.19 -21.76 21.39
N THR A 9 -35.37 -21.05 20.27
CA THR A 9 -34.75 -21.37 18.98
C THR A 9 -33.29 -20.92 18.99
N ALA A 10 -32.36 -21.89 19.07
CA ALA A 10 -30.93 -21.63 18.89
C ALA A 10 -30.62 -21.42 17.40
N ALA A 11 -30.41 -20.17 16.99
CA ALA A 11 -29.94 -19.85 15.64
C ALA A 11 -28.43 -20.07 15.56
N THR A 12 -28.00 -21.08 14.80
CA THR A 12 -26.59 -21.33 14.49
C THR A 12 -26.13 -20.35 13.41
N LEU A 13 -25.33 -19.35 13.80
CA LEU A 13 -24.59 -18.51 12.86
C LEU A 13 -23.37 -19.30 12.33
N ALA A 14 -23.55 -20.02 11.22
CA ALA A 14 -22.46 -20.60 10.48
C ALA A 14 -21.77 -19.51 9.64
N CYS A 15 -20.70 -18.90 10.18
CA CYS A 15 -19.79 -18.08 9.38
C CYS A 15 -19.01 -18.99 8.43
N GLY A 16 -19.58 -19.24 7.25
CA GLY A 16 -18.89 -19.90 6.15
C GLY A 16 -17.77 -19.01 5.62
N SER A 17 -16.53 -19.30 6.00
CA SER A 17 -15.34 -18.72 5.39
C SER A 17 -15.29 -19.15 3.92
N HIS A 18 -15.73 -18.30 3.01
CA HIS A 18 -15.52 -18.48 1.57
C HIS A 18 -14.01 -18.44 1.31
N ARG A 19 -13.37 -19.62 1.27
CA ARG A 19 -12.00 -19.74 0.78
C ARG A 19 -12.04 -19.62 -0.73
N HIS A 20 -11.75 -18.42 -1.23
CA HIS A 20 -11.45 -18.22 -2.64
C HIS A 20 -10.18 -19.03 -2.96
N ALA A 21 -10.31 -20.07 -3.79
CA ALA A 21 -9.15 -20.81 -4.27
C ALA A 21 -8.24 -19.86 -5.04
N PRO A 22 -6.92 -19.81 -4.77
CA PRO A 22 -6.02 -18.99 -5.55
C PRO A 22 -6.06 -19.48 -7.00
N ALA A 23 -6.46 -18.61 -7.93
CA ALA A 23 -6.21 -18.85 -9.34
C ALA A 23 -4.70 -19.02 -9.56
N PRO A 24 -4.25 -19.87 -10.51
CA PRO A 24 -2.83 -19.99 -10.82
C PRO A 24 -2.26 -18.60 -11.13
N ALA A 25 -1.26 -18.18 -10.36
CA ALA A 25 -0.62 -16.89 -10.52
C ALA A 25 0.08 -16.86 -11.88
N VAL A 26 -0.45 -16.05 -12.81
CA VAL A 26 0.33 -15.62 -13.97
C VAL A 26 1.58 -14.93 -13.41
N PRO A 27 2.80 -15.25 -13.90
CA PRO A 27 3.99 -14.51 -13.49
C PRO A 27 3.77 -13.03 -13.78
N GLN A 28 3.45 -12.27 -12.74
CA GLN A 28 3.14 -10.86 -12.88
C GLN A 28 4.47 -10.14 -12.83
N GLU A 29 4.92 -9.66 -13.98
CA GLU A 29 6.04 -8.73 -14.04
C GLU A 29 5.74 -7.59 -13.05
N GLY A 30 6.67 -7.36 -12.14
CA GLY A 30 6.53 -6.44 -11.03
C GLY A 30 7.74 -5.52 -10.90
N PHE A 31 7.64 -4.57 -10.00
CA PHE A 31 8.73 -3.72 -9.53
C PHE A 31 8.56 -3.57 -8.01
N ALA A 32 9.62 -3.22 -7.30
CA ALA A 32 9.55 -3.01 -5.86
C ALA A 32 9.72 -1.52 -5.50
N ILE A 33 9.18 -1.13 -4.35
CA ILE A 33 9.52 0.12 -3.68
C ILE A 33 10.04 -0.21 -2.30
N VAL A 34 11.28 0.16 -2.02
CA VAL A 34 11.90 0.13 -0.70
C VAL A 34 11.81 1.52 -0.11
N VAL A 35 11.02 1.67 0.95
CA VAL A 35 10.81 2.95 1.63
C VAL A 35 11.56 2.94 2.94
N ILE A 36 12.54 3.82 3.08
CA ILE A 36 13.33 4.03 4.29
C ILE A 36 12.75 5.24 5.00
N ASN A 37 12.03 5.02 6.10
CA ASN A 37 11.37 6.08 6.84
C ASN A 37 12.22 6.55 8.01
N HIS A 38 12.95 7.66 7.88
CA HIS A 38 13.59 8.34 9.01
C HIS A 38 12.67 9.34 9.72
N HIS A 39 11.41 9.47 9.27
CA HIS A 39 10.42 10.32 9.91
C HIS A 39 9.89 9.67 11.20
N TRP A 40 9.67 10.50 12.22
CA TRP A 40 9.19 10.11 13.55
C TRP A 40 7.68 9.76 13.60
N LEU A 41 6.97 9.94 12.50
CA LEU A 41 5.58 9.51 12.29
C LEU A 41 5.54 8.42 11.24
N ASP A 42 4.51 7.59 11.33
CA ASP A 42 4.13 6.69 10.25
C ASP A 42 3.85 7.50 8.98
N VAL A 43 4.22 6.96 7.82
CA VAL A 43 4.00 7.60 6.52
C VAL A 43 3.16 6.70 5.64
N THR A 44 2.03 7.22 5.15
CA THR A 44 1.23 6.51 4.15
C THR A 44 1.79 6.76 2.76
N VAL A 45 2.08 5.68 2.05
CA VAL A 45 2.74 5.69 0.73
C VAL A 45 1.72 5.41 -0.37
N TYR A 46 1.81 6.18 -1.44
CA TYR A 46 0.99 6.05 -2.64
C TYR A 46 1.86 6.09 -3.88
N VAL A 47 1.42 5.35 -4.89
CA VAL A 47 1.92 5.46 -6.27
C VAL A 47 0.91 6.27 -7.08
N VAL A 48 1.42 7.17 -7.91
CA VAL A 48 0.62 8.00 -8.81
C VAL A 48 1.10 7.81 -10.24
N HIS A 49 0.19 7.36 -11.10
CA HIS A 49 0.34 7.24 -12.55
C HIS A 49 -0.94 7.75 -13.21
N ASP A 50 -0.89 8.28 -14.43
CA ASP A 50 -2.10 8.58 -15.23
C ASP A 50 -3.21 9.36 -14.48
N GLY A 51 -2.83 10.23 -13.53
CA GLY A 51 -3.75 10.97 -12.64
C GLY A 51 -4.44 10.12 -11.56
N GLN A 52 -4.24 8.81 -11.54
CA GLN A 52 -4.73 7.88 -10.53
C GLN A 52 -3.74 7.76 -9.37
N ARG A 53 -4.27 7.80 -8.15
CA ARG A 53 -3.51 7.64 -6.90
C ARG A 53 -3.89 6.33 -6.24
N THR A 54 -2.95 5.40 -6.15
CA THR A 54 -3.14 4.09 -5.53
C THR A 54 -2.36 4.00 -4.22
N ARG A 55 -3.04 3.66 -3.12
CA ARG A 55 -2.39 3.45 -1.83
C ARG A 55 -1.59 2.15 -1.85
N VAL A 56 -0.31 2.25 -1.52
CA VAL A 56 0.61 1.10 -1.42
C VAL A 56 0.55 0.52 0.00
N GLY A 57 0.73 1.37 1.01
CA GLY A 57 0.79 0.92 2.39
C GLY A 57 1.08 2.06 3.36
N THR A 58 1.36 1.70 4.61
CA THR A 58 1.88 2.61 5.62
C THR A 58 3.21 2.05 6.09
N VAL A 59 4.23 2.91 6.17
CA VAL A 59 5.56 2.60 6.68
C VAL A 59 5.66 3.19 8.08
N THR A 60 5.88 2.33 9.07
CA THR A 60 5.94 2.75 10.47
C THR A 60 7.10 3.73 10.71
N ALA A 61 6.97 4.62 11.68
CA ALA A 61 8.01 5.56 12.08
C ALA A 61 9.37 4.89 12.28
N THR A 62 10.44 5.47 11.73
CA THR A 62 11.82 4.98 11.90
C THR A 62 12.04 3.53 11.44
N THR A 63 11.34 3.09 10.39
CA THR A 63 11.48 1.73 9.83
C THR A 63 11.70 1.73 8.32
N THR A 64 12.18 0.60 7.79
CA THR A 64 12.24 0.33 6.35
C THR A 64 11.20 -0.71 5.98
N GLN A 65 10.50 -0.50 4.87
CA GLN A 65 9.54 -1.46 4.35
C GLN A 65 9.63 -1.56 2.83
N GLU A 66 9.51 -2.78 2.33
CA GLU A 66 9.47 -3.10 0.91
C GLU A 66 8.05 -3.45 0.46
N PHE A 67 7.69 -3.04 -0.75
CA PHE A 67 6.42 -3.32 -1.38
C PHE A 67 6.63 -3.85 -2.80
N ASP A 68 6.24 -5.11 -3.02
CA ASP A 68 6.16 -5.69 -4.37
C ASP A 68 4.89 -5.22 -5.06
N LEU A 69 5.06 -4.58 -6.22
CA LEU A 69 3.99 -3.94 -6.97
C LEU A 69 3.89 -4.50 -8.38
N SER A 70 2.66 -4.59 -8.87
CA SER A 70 2.44 -4.94 -10.26
C SER A 70 2.88 -3.82 -11.20
N THR A 71 3.45 -4.18 -12.35
CA THR A 71 3.67 -3.28 -13.50
C THR A 71 2.42 -2.55 -13.99
N ARG A 72 1.21 -3.00 -13.65
CA ARG A 72 -0.03 -2.23 -13.91
C ARG A 72 0.03 -0.84 -13.27
N LEU A 73 0.71 -0.71 -12.13
CA LEU A 73 0.88 0.56 -11.41
C LEU A 73 1.93 1.49 -12.05
N LEU A 74 2.55 1.10 -13.17
CA LEU A 74 3.50 1.94 -13.92
C LEU A 74 2.87 2.76 -15.05
N GLY A 75 1.61 2.47 -15.40
CA GLY A 75 0.90 3.14 -16.50
C GLY A 75 1.52 2.82 -17.87
N SER A 76 1.04 3.45 -18.92
CA SER A 76 1.57 3.22 -20.28
C SER A 76 2.99 3.73 -20.45
N ASN A 77 3.38 4.77 -19.70
CA ASN A 77 4.64 5.48 -19.87
C ASN A 77 5.77 4.95 -18.99
N ARG A 78 5.49 3.93 -18.17
CA ARG A 78 6.44 3.35 -17.19
C ARG A 78 7.09 4.39 -16.27
N GLN A 79 6.29 5.37 -15.89
CA GLN A 79 6.70 6.48 -15.03
C GLN A 79 5.67 6.67 -13.92
N VAL A 80 6.17 6.79 -12.70
CA VAL A 80 5.34 6.98 -11.50
C VAL A 80 5.87 8.12 -10.67
N ALA A 81 4.99 8.82 -9.97
CA ALA A 81 5.38 9.65 -8.85
C ALA A 81 4.96 8.96 -7.55
N LEU A 82 5.75 9.13 -6.50
CA LEU A 82 5.41 8.64 -5.16
C LEU A 82 4.87 9.80 -4.33
N ILE A 83 3.89 9.51 -3.48
CA ILE A 83 3.38 10.44 -2.47
C ILE A 83 3.52 9.79 -1.09
N GLY A 84 4.03 10.57 -0.15
CA GLY A 84 4.21 10.20 1.24
C GLY A 84 3.50 11.22 2.10
N GLU A 85 2.56 10.79 2.93
CA GLU A 85 1.81 11.64 3.85
C GLU A 85 2.02 11.16 5.29
N ALA A 86 2.56 12.04 6.14
CA ALA A 86 2.76 11.72 7.55
C ALA A 86 1.41 11.62 8.28
N VAL A 87 1.18 10.49 8.93
CA VAL A 87 -0.08 10.20 9.62
C VAL A 87 -0.26 11.16 10.80
N GLY A 88 -1.43 11.80 10.87
CA GLY A 88 -1.72 12.79 11.92
C GLY A 88 -1.05 14.17 11.72
N SER A 89 -0.42 14.40 10.56
CA SER A 89 0.20 15.67 10.19
C SER A 89 -0.34 16.20 8.85
N LYS A 90 -0.07 17.47 8.54
CA LYS A 90 -0.28 18.05 7.20
C LYS A 90 0.97 17.93 6.32
N GLU A 91 2.08 17.44 6.88
CA GLU A 91 3.31 17.26 6.14
C GLU A 91 3.18 16.11 5.15
N GLY A 92 3.57 16.38 3.91
CA GLY A 92 3.61 15.39 2.85
C GLY A 92 4.65 15.78 1.81
N ILE A 93 4.99 14.82 0.97
CA ILE A 93 5.93 14.99 -0.12
C ILE A 93 5.43 14.25 -1.35
N ARG A 94 5.75 14.81 -2.52
CA ARG A 94 5.54 14.20 -3.82
C ARG A 94 6.87 14.22 -4.56
N THR A 95 7.28 13.07 -5.09
CA THR A 95 8.48 12.99 -5.94
C THR A 95 8.19 13.57 -7.32
N GLU A 96 9.25 13.80 -8.08
CA GLU A 96 9.12 13.90 -9.53
C GLU A 96 8.67 12.56 -10.16
N LEU A 97 8.48 12.55 -11.48
CA LEU A 97 8.21 11.31 -12.21
C LEU A 97 9.48 10.47 -12.28
N VAL A 98 9.39 9.24 -11.79
CA VAL A 98 10.44 8.25 -11.71
C VAL A 98 10.18 7.19 -12.79
N ALA A 99 11.11 7.04 -13.73
CA ALA A 99 11.05 5.98 -14.72
C ALA A 99 11.57 4.66 -14.10
N VAL A 100 10.80 3.59 -14.25
CA VAL A 100 11.15 2.27 -13.68
C VAL A 100 10.71 1.17 -14.64
N GLN A 101 11.57 0.16 -14.81
CA GLN A 101 11.28 -1.00 -15.64
C GLN A 101 10.84 -2.20 -14.78
N PRO A 102 10.16 -3.19 -15.38
CA PRO A 102 9.91 -4.45 -14.70
C PRO A 102 11.21 -5.07 -14.18
N GLY A 103 11.19 -5.56 -12.93
CA GLY A 103 12.34 -6.15 -12.24
C GLY A 103 13.27 -5.14 -11.53
N GLN A 104 13.09 -3.84 -11.76
CA GLN A 104 13.80 -2.80 -11.01
C GLN A 104 13.12 -2.51 -9.67
N TYR A 105 13.82 -1.79 -8.79
CA TYR A 105 13.22 -1.24 -7.59
C TYR A 105 13.55 0.25 -7.40
N ILE A 106 12.61 0.93 -6.76
CA ILE A 106 12.77 2.32 -6.33
C ILE A 106 13.15 2.30 -4.85
N GLU A 107 14.27 2.90 -4.49
CA GLU A 107 14.57 3.23 -3.10
C GLU A 107 14.11 4.66 -2.83
N TRP A 108 13.27 4.85 -1.81
CA TRP A 108 12.80 6.15 -1.38
C TRP A 108 13.16 6.41 0.08
N THR A 109 14.11 7.30 0.31
CA THR A 109 14.48 7.73 1.67
C THR A 109 13.64 8.93 2.07
N LEU A 110 12.78 8.74 3.07
CA LEU A 110 11.97 9.78 3.70
C LEU A 110 12.74 10.34 4.91
N GLU A 111 13.28 11.54 4.76
CA GLU A 111 13.98 12.20 5.85
C GLU A 111 13.03 12.73 6.93
N ASN A 112 13.58 13.05 8.10
CA ASN A 112 12.80 13.61 9.21
C ASN A 112 12.00 14.88 8.85
N ALA A 113 12.47 15.64 7.85
CA ALA A 113 11.64 16.62 7.15
C ALA A 113 11.35 16.08 5.76
N LEU A 114 10.08 15.75 5.46
CA LEU A 114 9.74 14.98 4.25
C LEU A 114 10.16 15.68 2.95
N ARG A 115 10.21 17.01 2.94
CA ARG A 115 10.72 17.81 1.80
C ARG A 115 12.18 17.55 1.40
N ARG A 116 12.95 16.88 2.25
CA ARG A 116 14.35 16.49 2.00
C ARG A 116 14.49 15.04 1.54
N SER A 117 13.39 14.37 1.20
CA SER A 117 13.44 12.99 0.74
C SER A 117 14.26 12.84 -0.55
N SER A 118 14.87 11.68 -0.76
CA SER A 118 15.63 11.34 -1.97
C SER A 118 15.15 10.03 -2.59
N VAL A 119 15.23 9.92 -3.92
CA VAL A 119 14.80 8.74 -4.68
C VAL A 119 15.95 8.23 -5.52
N ALA A 120 16.12 6.91 -5.58
CA ALA A 120 17.02 6.21 -6.47
C ALA A 120 16.31 5.02 -7.14
N VAL A 121 16.77 4.64 -8.33
CA VAL A 121 16.27 3.47 -9.07
C VAL A 121 17.45 2.55 -9.36
N TYR A 122 17.24 1.25 -9.16
CA TYR A 122 18.22 0.20 -9.37
C TYR A 122 17.65 -0.84 -10.33
#